data_AF-A0A2Z6QF06-F1
#
_entry.id   AF-A0A2Z6QF06-F1
#
_cell.length_a   1.000
_cell.length_b   1.000
_cell.length_c   1.000
_cell.angle_alpha   90.00
_cell.angle_beta   90.00
_cell.angle_gamma   90.00
#
_symmetry.space_group_name_H-M   'P 1'
#
loop_
_entity.id
_entity.type
_entity.pdbx_description
1 polymer ?
#
loop_
_entity_poly.entity_id
_entity_poly.type
_entity_poly.pdbx_seq_one_letter_code
_entity_poly.pdbx_strand_id
1 'polypeptide(L)'
;MKPAIVVRVGFCGYRDHCDGSNRLQVFDFTNSCDEFKNRVSGVSATGGGDSPEDVLGGLNAAVTSMTWRNDTRVLLHIGDYPPHGRRFNNTDDDYPNGDPNGLTAEQVLGKMRSAGIHYFFGRITQCTETMISVFKSIIGEFSVFDFKSTPDPEGLVEKFFDATCSAINTAITLRE
;
A
#
# COMPACT_ATOMS: atom_id res chain seq x y z
N MET A 1 -17.17 8.20 28.79
CA MET A 1 -17.73 7.82 27.48
C MET A 1 -16.53 7.65 26.55
N LYS A 2 -16.12 6.42 26.20
CA LYS A 2 -15.02 6.24 25.22
C LYS A 2 -15.55 6.72 23.87
N PRO A 3 -14.88 7.62 23.13
CA PRO A 3 -15.26 7.84 21.75
C PRO A 3 -15.11 6.49 21.05
N ALA A 4 -16.22 5.93 20.57
CA ALA A 4 -16.23 4.65 19.88
C ALA A 4 -15.67 4.88 18.46
N ILE A 5 -14.34 4.92 18.35
CA ILE A 5 -13.67 4.92 17.06
C ILE A 5 -14.01 3.59 16.39
N VAL A 6 -14.83 3.65 15.34
CA VAL A 6 -15.13 2.47 14.52
C VAL A 6 -14.01 2.30 13.51
N VAL A 7 -13.13 1.34 13.77
CA VAL A 7 -12.06 0.95 12.85
C VAL A 7 -12.62 -0.03 11.82
N ARG A 8 -12.32 0.22 10.55
CA ARG A 8 -12.58 -0.70 9.45
C ARG A 8 -11.25 -1.09 8.82
N VAL A 9 -11.06 -2.39 8.59
CA VAL A 9 -9.83 -2.95 8.01
C VAL A 9 -10.17 -3.73 6.75
N GLY A 10 -9.34 -3.58 5.73
CA GLY A 10 -9.46 -4.24 4.43
C GLY A 10 -8.07 -4.59 3.90
N PHE A 11 -8.02 -5.39 2.83
CA PHE A 11 -6.78 -5.90 2.27
C PHE A 11 -6.83 -5.86 0.75
N CYS A 12 -5.73 -5.46 0.12
CA CYS A 12 -5.55 -5.52 -1.32
C CYS A 12 -4.17 -6.13 -1.59
N GLY A 13 -4.14 -7.40 -1.96
CA GLY A 13 -2.95 -8.09 -2.41
C GLY A 13 -2.74 -7.91 -3.91
N TYR A 14 -1.48 -7.75 -4.32
CA TYR A 14 -1.07 -7.71 -5.71
C TYR A 14 0.13 -8.66 -5.92
N ARG A 15 0.32 -9.12 -7.16
CA ARG A 15 1.50 -9.88 -7.63
C ARG A 15 1.95 -9.26 -8.96
N ASP A 16 2.23 -10.05 -9.97
CA ASP A 16 2.71 -9.62 -11.28
C ASP A 16 1.59 -9.71 -12.34
N HIS A 17 1.76 -9.03 -13.47
CA HIS A 17 0.85 -9.05 -14.61
C HIS A 17 0.65 -10.45 -15.20
N CYS A 18 1.63 -11.35 -15.09
CA CYS A 18 1.50 -12.73 -15.59
C CYS A 18 0.60 -13.62 -14.74
N ASP A 19 0.22 -13.20 -13.53
CA ASP A 19 -0.53 -14.04 -12.56
C ASP A 19 -2.05 -14.14 -12.82
N GLY A 20 -2.52 -13.67 -13.97
CA GLY A 20 -3.90 -13.84 -14.42
C GLY A 20 -4.92 -13.37 -13.39
N SER A 21 -5.85 -14.26 -12.98
CA SER A 21 -6.89 -13.94 -12.00
C SER A 21 -6.37 -13.80 -10.56
N ASN A 22 -5.16 -14.30 -10.26
CA ASN A 22 -4.57 -14.20 -8.93
C ASN A 22 -3.75 -12.92 -8.73
N ARG A 23 -3.48 -12.20 -9.83
CA ARG A 23 -2.78 -10.91 -9.88
C ARG A 23 -3.27 -9.95 -8.81
N LEU A 24 -4.59 -9.79 -8.64
CA LEU A 24 -5.19 -8.91 -7.63
C LEU A 24 -6.14 -9.68 -6.72
N GLN A 25 -6.06 -9.42 -5.41
CA GLN A 25 -6.93 -10.02 -4.40
C GLN A 25 -7.43 -8.96 -3.43
N VAL A 26 -8.70 -8.58 -3.57
CA VAL A 26 -9.31 -7.50 -2.79
C VAL A 26 -10.30 -8.06 -1.78
N PHE A 27 -10.09 -7.74 -0.51
CA PHE A 27 -11.05 -7.92 0.57
C PHE A 27 -11.47 -6.54 1.08
N ASP A 28 -12.71 -6.16 0.77
CA ASP A 28 -13.24 -4.87 1.19
C ASP A 28 -13.33 -4.78 2.73
N PHE A 29 -13.42 -3.55 3.20
CA PHE A 29 -13.40 -3.15 4.59
C PHE A 29 -14.49 -3.81 5.45
N THR A 30 -14.07 -4.50 6.51
CA THR A 30 -14.93 -5.01 7.59
C THR A 30 -14.60 -4.33 8.93
N ASN A 31 -15.56 -4.29 9.85
CA ASN A 31 -15.34 -3.88 11.24
C ASN A 31 -15.12 -5.09 12.18
N SER A 32 -15.11 -6.31 11.64
CA SER A 32 -14.82 -7.54 12.39
C SER A 32 -13.36 -7.94 12.24
N CYS A 33 -12.63 -7.92 13.36
CA CYS A 33 -11.23 -8.35 13.41
C CYS A 33 -11.08 -9.83 13.04
N ASP A 34 -12.00 -10.68 13.48
CA ASP A 34 -11.97 -12.11 13.21
C ASP A 34 -12.25 -12.43 11.74
N GLU A 35 -13.20 -11.70 11.13
CA GLU A 35 -13.46 -11.83 9.70
C GLU A 35 -12.23 -11.43 8.88
N PHE A 36 -11.59 -10.31 9.23
CA PHE A 36 -10.38 -9.87 8.56
C PHE A 36 -9.25 -10.90 8.68
N LYS A 37 -8.99 -11.40 9.90
CA LYS A 37 -7.98 -12.45 10.16
C LYS A 37 -8.23 -13.70 9.32
N ASN A 38 -9.48 -14.18 9.28
CA ASN A 38 -9.86 -15.38 8.52
C ASN A 38 -9.66 -15.21 7.01
N ARG A 39 -9.94 -14.01 6.47
CA ARG A 39 -9.70 -13.72 5.04
C ARG A 39 -8.20 -13.68 4.73
N VAL A 40 -7.43 -12.94 5.54
CA VAL A 40 -5.99 -12.77 5.32
C VAL A 40 -5.21 -14.06 5.57
N SER A 41 -5.64 -14.93 6.49
CA SER A 41 -4.99 -16.23 6.71
C SER A 41 -5.05 -17.17 5.52
N GLY A 42 -5.96 -16.94 4.57
CA GLY A 42 -6.05 -17.66 3.30
C GLY A 42 -5.18 -17.07 2.19
N VAL A 43 -4.51 -15.94 2.43
CA VAL A 43 -3.64 -15.30 1.44
C VAL A 43 -2.27 -15.99 1.46
N SER A 44 -1.83 -16.42 0.28
CA SER A 44 -0.48 -16.95 0.08
C SER A 44 0.33 -16.00 -0.79
N ALA A 45 1.59 -15.79 -0.40
CA ALA A 45 2.60 -15.21 -1.28
C ALA A 45 3.07 -16.29 -2.25
N THR A 46 3.11 -15.95 -3.53
CA THR A 46 3.67 -16.77 -4.61
C THR A 46 4.73 -15.93 -5.31
N GLY A 47 5.66 -16.57 -6.02
CA GLY A 47 6.54 -15.83 -6.92
C GLY A 47 5.74 -15.26 -8.09
N GLY A 48 6.17 -14.10 -8.60
CA GLY A 48 5.69 -13.52 -9.86
C GLY A 48 6.43 -14.08 -11.08
N GLY A 49 6.55 -13.26 -12.12
CA GLY A 49 7.32 -13.55 -13.33
C GLY A 49 8.77 -13.07 -13.19
N ASP A 50 8.95 -11.76 -13.29
CA ASP A 50 10.23 -11.06 -13.14
C ASP A 50 10.39 -10.43 -11.74
N SER A 51 11.36 -9.52 -11.58
CA SER A 51 11.64 -8.93 -10.25
C SER A 51 10.68 -7.80 -9.86
N PRO A 52 10.35 -6.82 -10.73
CA PRO A 52 9.30 -5.84 -10.45
C PRO A 52 7.90 -6.49 -10.43
N GLU A 53 6.96 -5.80 -9.80
CA GLU A 53 5.60 -6.31 -9.55
C GLU A 53 4.53 -5.32 -10.06
N ASP A 54 3.25 -5.74 -10.10
CA ASP A 54 2.10 -4.88 -10.40
C ASP A 54 1.71 -3.98 -9.21
N VAL A 55 2.69 -3.23 -8.68
CA VAL A 55 2.49 -2.31 -7.56
C VAL A 55 1.46 -1.23 -7.93
N LEU A 56 1.50 -0.71 -9.17
CA LEU A 56 0.56 0.34 -9.59
C LEU A 56 -0.88 -0.18 -9.74
N GLY A 57 -1.08 -1.39 -10.26
CA GLY A 57 -2.39 -2.02 -10.30
C GLY A 57 -2.93 -2.33 -8.90
N GLY A 58 -2.07 -2.83 -8.00
CA GLY A 58 -2.41 -3.03 -6.59
C GLY A 58 -2.85 -1.75 -5.89
N LEU A 59 -2.07 -0.68 -6.00
CA LEU A 59 -2.42 0.63 -5.41
C LEU A 59 -3.66 1.24 -6.07
N ASN A 60 -3.82 1.12 -7.39
CA ASN A 60 -5.02 1.60 -8.06
C ASN A 60 -6.27 0.84 -7.57
N ALA A 61 -6.21 -0.49 -7.46
CA ALA A 61 -7.30 -1.29 -6.92
C ALA A 61 -7.64 -0.93 -5.46
N ALA A 62 -6.62 -0.73 -4.62
CA ALA A 62 -6.81 -0.29 -3.23
C ALA A 62 -7.52 1.07 -3.15
N VAL A 63 -7.21 2.00 -4.06
CA VAL A 63 -7.81 3.35 -4.08
C VAL A 63 -9.20 3.36 -4.71
N THR A 64 -9.43 2.62 -5.80
CA THR A 64 -10.66 2.73 -6.60
C THR A 64 -11.71 1.66 -6.34
N SER A 65 -11.31 0.48 -5.84
CA SER A 65 -12.20 -0.67 -5.70
C SER A 65 -12.60 -0.95 -4.25
N MET A 66 -11.89 -0.38 -3.27
CA MET A 66 -12.23 -0.51 -1.84
C MET A 66 -13.15 0.61 -1.38
N THR A 67 -14.05 0.29 -0.43
CA THR A 67 -15.12 1.18 0.00
C THR A 67 -14.67 2.12 1.14
N TRP A 68 -13.83 3.09 0.81
CA TRP A 68 -13.42 4.18 1.69
C TRP A 68 -14.62 5.06 2.06
N ARG A 69 -15.02 5.06 3.34
CA ARG A 69 -16.16 5.87 3.83
C ARG A 69 -15.81 6.77 5.01
N ASN A 70 -14.76 6.44 5.75
CA ASN A 70 -14.34 7.22 6.91
C ASN A 70 -13.52 8.42 6.46
N ASP A 71 -13.50 9.44 7.32
CA ASP A 71 -12.76 10.67 7.09
C ASP A 71 -11.24 10.48 7.17
N THR A 72 -10.79 9.73 8.18
CA THR A 72 -9.40 9.30 8.27
C THR A 72 -9.22 8.01 7.47
N ARG A 73 -8.30 8.03 6.50
CA ARG A 73 -8.03 6.92 5.59
C ARG A 73 -6.53 6.66 5.60
N VAL A 74 -6.13 5.44 5.95
CA VAL A 74 -4.73 5.04 6.05
C VAL A 74 -4.51 3.89 5.09
N LEU A 75 -3.59 4.05 4.14
CA LEU A 75 -3.11 2.97 3.30
C LEU A 75 -1.69 2.62 3.73
N LEU A 76 -1.58 1.42 4.25
CA LEU A 76 -0.31 0.78 4.56
C LEU A 76 0.06 -0.15 3.41
N HIS A 77 1.10 0.20 2.68
CA HIS A 77 1.63 -0.59 1.58
C HIS A 77 2.91 -1.28 2.05
N ILE A 78 2.94 -2.61 1.98
CA ILE A 78 4.11 -3.42 2.36
C ILE A 78 4.58 -4.17 1.11
N GLY A 79 5.88 -4.07 0.79
CA GLY A 79 6.45 -4.73 -0.38
C GLY A 79 7.97 -4.82 -0.34
N ASP A 80 8.50 -5.78 -1.10
CA ASP A 80 9.92 -6.05 -1.29
C ASP A 80 10.48 -5.58 -2.64
N TYR A 81 9.65 -5.45 -3.67
CA TYR A 81 10.06 -5.01 -5.01
C TYR A 81 9.24 -3.81 -5.54
N PRO A 82 9.82 -3.01 -6.47
CA PRO A 82 9.20 -1.81 -7.04
C PRO A 82 8.21 -2.16 -8.19
N PRO A 83 7.43 -1.19 -8.68
CA PRO A 83 6.66 -1.35 -9.92
C PRO A 83 7.55 -1.56 -11.15
N HIS A 84 6.96 -2.15 -12.18
CA HIS A 84 7.52 -2.14 -13.54
C HIS A 84 7.81 -0.73 -14.06
N GLY A 85 8.86 -0.66 -14.88
CA GLY A 85 9.33 0.54 -15.55
C GLY A 85 10.72 0.97 -15.07
N ARG A 86 11.62 1.23 -16.02
CA ARG A 86 13.02 1.69 -15.78
C ARG A 86 13.16 2.95 -14.93
N ARG A 87 12.09 3.70 -14.74
CA ARG A 87 12.06 4.86 -13.84
C ARG A 87 12.13 4.46 -12.37
N PHE A 88 11.67 3.25 -12.02
CA PHE A 88 11.55 2.79 -10.64
C PHE A 88 12.63 1.79 -10.24
N ASN A 89 13.29 1.15 -11.21
CA ASN A 89 14.27 0.11 -10.98
C ASN A 89 15.24 -0.03 -12.18
N ASN A 90 16.31 -0.78 -11.97
CA ASN A 90 17.31 -1.12 -12.98
C ASN A 90 17.55 -2.65 -13.04
N THR A 91 16.54 -3.43 -12.70
CA THR A 91 16.57 -4.90 -12.72
C THR A 91 16.12 -5.44 -14.07
N ASP A 92 16.19 -6.76 -14.24
CA ASP A 92 15.48 -7.42 -15.33
C ASP A 92 13.97 -7.17 -15.15
N ASP A 93 13.35 -6.60 -16.18
CA ASP A 93 11.98 -6.10 -16.18
C ASP A 93 11.31 -6.48 -17.50
N ASP A 94 10.26 -7.29 -17.45
CA ASP A 94 9.46 -7.71 -18.61
C ASP A 94 8.62 -6.56 -19.17
N TYR A 95 8.39 -5.51 -18.37
CA TYR A 95 7.65 -4.31 -18.74
C TYR A 95 8.49 -3.03 -18.50
N PRO A 96 9.65 -2.89 -19.16
CA PRO A 96 10.62 -1.84 -18.85
C PRO A 96 10.13 -0.42 -19.21
N ASN A 97 9.04 -0.32 -19.98
CA ASN A 97 8.40 0.94 -20.34
C ASN A 97 7.27 1.36 -19.38
N GLY A 98 7.01 0.58 -18.32
CA GLY A 98 5.98 0.82 -17.31
C GLY A 98 4.81 -0.16 -17.40
N ASP A 99 3.78 0.08 -16.58
CA ASP A 99 2.59 -0.78 -16.48
C ASP A 99 1.93 -1.00 -17.88
N PRO A 100 1.70 -2.26 -18.29
CA PRO A 100 1.14 -2.61 -19.60
C PRO A 100 -0.33 -2.21 -19.76
N ASN A 101 -1.04 -1.86 -18.69
CA ASN A 101 -2.42 -1.36 -18.74
C ASN A 101 -2.48 0.18 -18.82
N GLY A 102 -1.32 0.85 -18.90
CA GLY A 102 -1.20 2.30 -19.03
C GLY A 102 -1.37 3.06 -17.72
N LEU A 103 -1.31 2.40 -16.57
CA LEU A 103 -1.31 3.10 -15.28
C LEU A 103 0.01 3.86 -15.07
N THR A 104 -0.07 5.12 -14.66
CA THR A 104 1.11 5.88 -14.22
C THR A 104 1.08 6.12 -12.72
N ALA A 105 2.26 6.24 -12.11
CA ALA A 105 2.37 6.59 -10.69
C ALA A 105 1.69 7.94 -10.40
N GLU A 106 1.78 8.92 -11.31
CA GLU A 106 1.11 10.21 -11.19
C GLU A 106 -0.42 10.06 -11.10
N GLN A 107 -1.01 9.21 -11.94
CA GLN A 107 -2.45 8.96 -11.91
C GLN A 107 -2.86 8.26 -10.62
N VAL A 108 -2.17 7.19 -10.24
CA VAL A 108 -2.54 6.35 -9.09
C VAL A 108 -2.34 7.10 -7.78
N LEU A 109 -1.16 7.70 -7.57
CA LEU A 109 -0.85 8.46 -6.37
C LEU A 109 -1.62 9.79 -6.32
N GLY A 110 -1.91 10.39 -7.48
CA GLY A 110 -2.80 11.55 -7.57
C GLY A 110 -4.23 11.25 -7.11
N LYS A 111 -4.79 10.11 -7.52
CA LYS A 111 -6.10 9.62 -7.02
C LYS A 111 -6.04 9.36 -5.51
N MET A 112 -4.97 8.71 -5.02
CA MET A 112 -4.77 8.44 -3.60
C MET A 112 -4.79 9.73 -2.77
N ARG A 113 -4.01 10.74 -3.18
CA ARG A 113 -3.98 12.05 -2.53
C ARG A 113 -5.33 12.76 -2.59
N SER A 114 -5.99 12.74 -3.75
CA SER A 114 -7.31 13.36 -3.92
C SER A 114 -8.39 12.69 -3.06
N ALA A 115 -8.23 11.40 -2.80
CA ALA A 115 -9.07 10.66 -1.87
C ALA A 115 -8.69 10.88 -0.39
N GLY A 116 -7.74 11.75 -0.07
CA GLY A 116 -7.33 12.02 1.33
C GLY A 116 -6.78 10.78 2.03
N ILE A 117 -6.17 9.86 1.28
CA ILE A 117 -5.58 8.64 1.83
C ILE A 117 -4.15 8.95 2.29
N HIS A 118 -3.88 8.77 3.57
CA HIS A 118 -2.54 8.86 4.15
C HIS A 118 -1.76 7.59 3.81
N TYR A 119 -0.72 7.75 3.02
CA TYR A 119 0.11 6.67 2.52
C TYR A 119 1.31 6.41 3.43
N PHE A 120 1.58 5.14 3.70
CA PHE A 120 2.73 4.67 4.46
C PHE A 120 3.35 3.47 3.74
N PHE A 121 4.68 3.39 3.73
CA PHE A 121 5.38 2.29 3.07
C PHE A 121 6.21 1.43 4.04
N GLY A 122 5.88 0.15 4.12
CA GLY A 122 6.65 -0.88 4.81
C GLY A 122 7.65 -1.54 3.86
N ARG A 123 8.90 -1.12 3.94
CA ARG A 123 10.01 -1.64 3.13
C ARG A 123 10.50 -2.98 3.67
N ILE A 124 10.47 -4.02 2.84
CA ILE A 124 11.08 -5.34 3.14
C ILE A 124 12.52 -5.41 2.60
N THR A 125 12.79 -4.85 1.42
CA THR A 125 14.13 -4.84 0.81
C THR A 125 14.50 -3.47 0.25
N GLN A 126 15.80 -3.27 0.00
CA GLN A 126 16.34 -2.06 -0.61
C GLN A 126 16.03 -1.93 -2.12
N CYS A 127 15.43 -2.95 -2.76
CA CYS A 127 15.04 -2.85 -4.18
C CYS A 127 13.98 -1.77 -4.43
N THR A 128 13.36 -1.24 -3.38
CA THR A 128 12.30 -0.23 -3.45
C THR A 128 12.77 1.21 -3.25
N GLU A 129 14.08 1.48 -3.04
CA GLU A 129 14.59 2.85 -2.78
C GLU A 129 14.25 3.86 -3.88
N THR A 130 14.45 3.47 -5.14
CA THR A 130 14.17 4.33 -6.29
C THR A 130 12.67 4.59 -6.41
N MET A 131 11.82 3.57 -6.22
CA MET A 131 10.37 3.73 -6.15
C MET A 131 9.97 4.73 -5.06
N ILE A 132 10.51 4.59 -3.84
CA ILE A 132 10.22 5.49 -2.72
C ILE A 132 10.55 6.93 -3.11
N SER A 133 11.73 7.18 -3.67
CA SER A 133 12.16 8.51 -4.09
C SER A 133 11.23 9.11 -5.15
N VAL A 134 10.85 8.31 -6.15
CA VAL A 134 9.92 8.74 -7.20
C VAL A 134 8.53 9.02 -6.61
N PHE A 135 8.02 8.14 -5.74
CA PHE A 135 6.69 8.33 -5.14
C PHE A 135 6.65 9.60 -4.29
N LYS A 136 7.70 9.88 -3.51
CA LYS A 136 7.79 11.12 -2.71
C LYS A 136 7.74 12.37 -3.59
N SER A 137 8.38 12.33 -4.75
CA SER A 137 8.34 13.44 -5.72
C SER A 137 6.93 13.70 -6.28
N ILE A 138 6.03 12.72 -6.24
CA ILE A 138 4.67 12.80 -6.81
C ILE A 138 3.64 13.15 -5.74
N ILE A 139 3.62 12.39 -4.64
CA ILE A 139 2.56 12.48 -3.62
C ILE A 139 2.94 13.38 -2.45
N GLY A 140 4.23 13.72 -2.30
CA GLY A 140 4.80 14.40 -1.14
C GLY A 140 5.46 13.41 -0.17
N GLU A 141 5.96 13.94 0.94
CA GLU A 141 6.61 13.10 1.97
C GLU A 141 5.63 12.10 2.59
N PHE A 142 6.10 10.87 2.78
CA PHE A 142 5.43 9.82 3.52
C PHE A 142 6.44 9.03 4.36
N SER A 143 5.96 8.44 5.44
CA SER A 143 6.80 7.63 6.33
C SER A 143 7.11 6.27 5.72
N VAL A 144 8.37 5.85 5.89
CA VAL A 144 8.88 4.54 5.47
C VAL A 144 9.32 3.77 6.70
N PHE A 145 8.87 2.52 6.82
CA PHE A 145 9.22 1.60 7.89
C PHE A 145 10.04 0.44 7.34
N ASP A 146 11.25 0.23 7.84
CA ASP A 146 12.08 -0.89 7.42
C ASP A 146 11.81 -2.14 8.29
N PHE A 147 11.41 -3.23 7.64
CA PHE A 147 11.12 -4.51 8.29
C PHE A 147 12.37 -5.32 8.64
N LYS A 148 13.49 -5.16 7.93
CA LYS A 148 14.76 -5.80 8.31
C LYS A 148 15.38 -5.16 9.53
N SER A 149 15.18 -3.85 9.72
CA SER A 149 15.70 -3.14 10.89
C SER A 149 14.75 -3.15 12.11
N THR A 150 13.58 -3.79 11.99
CA THR A 150 12.59 -3.92 13.08
C THR A 150 12.47 -5.41 13.42
N PRO A 151 13.33 -5.93 14.31
CA PRO A 151 13.53 -7.38 14.45
C PRO A 151 12.35 -8.10 15.10
N ASP A 152 11.39 -7.40 15.70
CA ASP A 152 10.24 -8.00 16.37
C ASP A 152 8.88 -7.45 15.89
N PRO A 153 7.80 -8.25 15.98
CA PRO A 153 6.45 -7.83 15.64
C PRO A 153 5.91 -6.66 16.48
N GLU A 154 6.42 -6.44 17.69
CA GLU A 154 5.94 -5.39 18.60
C GLU A 154 6.30 -4.00 18.08
N GLY A 155 7.55 -3.80 17.64
CA GLY A 155 8.00 -2.55 17.04
C GLY A 155 7.28 -2.23 15.73
N LEU A 156 6.78 -3.25 15.03
CA LEU A 156 5.94 -3.04 13.85
C LEU A 156 4.53 -2.56 14.22
N VAL A 157 3.93 -3.15 15.26
CA VAL A 157 2.64 -2.71 15.81
C VAL A 157 2.73 -1.26 16.27
N GLU A 158 3.81 -0.88 16.96
CA GLU A 158 4.05 0.50 17.40
C GLU A 158 4.09 1.46 16.22
N LYS A 159 4.85 1.14 15.16
CA LYS A 159 4.91 1.96 13.94
C LYS A 159 3.55 2.13 13.25
N PHE A 160 2.72 1.08 13.22
CA PHE A 160 1.36 1.18 12.69
C PHE A 160 0.44 2.00 13.58
N PHE A 161 0.61 1.88 14.90
CA PHE A 161 -0.13 2.69 15.85
C PHE A 161 0.21 4.18 15.65
N ASP A 162 1.49 4.52 15.58
CA ASP A 162 1.97 5.88 15.35
C ASP A 162 1.51 6.44 13.99
N ALA A 163 1.58 5.66 12.93
CA ALA A 163 1.05 6.02 11.61
C ALA A 163 -0.44 6.38 11.68
N THR A 164 -1.21 5.55 12.38
CA THR A 164 -2.66 5.73 12.54
C THR A 164 -2.97 6.97 13.39
N CYS A 165 -2.28 7.16 14.51
CA CYS A 165 -2.42 8.33 15.37
C CYS A 165 -2.05 9.62 14.62
N SER A 166 -0.97 9.60 13.85
CA SER A 166 -0.54 10.73 13.02
C SER A 166 -1.58 11.12 11.98
N ALA A 167 -2.17 10.12 11.29
CA ALA A 167 -3.24 10.35 10.32
C ALA A 167 -4.51 10.92 10.98
N ILE A 168 -4.89 10.43 12.17
CA ILE A 168 -6.03 10.96 12.94
C ILE A 168 -5.77 12.42 13.31
N ASN A 169 -4.61 12.72 13.89
CA ASN A 169 -4.26 14.08 14.30
C ASN A 169 -4.27 15.05 13.11
N THR A 170 -3.66 14.65 11.99
CA THR A 170 -3.63 15.45 10.76
C THR A 170 -5.04 15.72 10.23
N ALA A 171 -5.90 14.70 10.21
CA ALA A 171 -7.28 14.84 9.77
C ALA A 171 -8.13 15.74 10.68
N ILE A 172 -7.80 15.82 11.97
CA ILE A 172 -8.45 16.72 12.93
C ILE A 172 -7.95 18.16 12.73
N THR A 173 -6.63 18.38 12.68
CA THR A 173 -6.05 19.73 12.57
C THR A 173 -6.43 20.43 11.26
N LEU A 174 -6.57 19.70 10.15
CA LEU A 174 -6.98 20.28 8.86
C LEU A 174 -8.47 20.69 8.79
N ARG A 175 -9.27 20.40 9.82
CA ARG A 175 -10.70 20.77 9.90
C ARG A 175 -10.95 22.05 10.71
N GLU A 176 -9.95 22.53 11.44
CA GLU A 176 -9.99 23.80 12.17
C GLU A 176 -9.51 24.95 11.29
#